data_AF-A0A673H6A5-F1
#
_entry.id   AF-A0A673H6A5-F1
#
_cell.length_a   1.000
_cell.length_b   1.000
_cell.length_c   1.000
_cell.angle_alpha   90.00
_cell.angle_beta   90.00
_cell.angle_gamma   90.00
#
_symmetry.space_group_name_H-M   'P 1'
#
loop_
_entity.id
_entity.type
_entity.pdbx_description
1 polymer ?
#
loop_
_entity_poly.entity_id
_entity_poly.type
_entity_poly.pdbx_seq_one_letter_code
_entity_poly.pdbx_strand_id
1 'polypeptide(L)' 'NFTINAMFASSVTRYTGTKRYRVTPLLKTVSQAATDLKNFCLQNAHKDPLLLGVPSSDNPFRPPKSCGLL' A
#
# COMPACT_ATOMS: atom_id res chain seq x y z
N ASN A 1 39.44 -26.04 -29.54
CA ASN A 1 39.39 -24.81 -28.72
C ASN A 1 38.05 -24.07 -28.78
N PHE A 2 37.27 -24.15 -29.87
CA PHE A 2 35.96 -23.48 -29.94
C PHE A 2 34.84 -24.20 -29.14
N THR A 3 34.90 -25.53 -29.04
CA THR A 3 33.81 -26.35 -28.46
C THR A 3 33.78 -26.39 -26.93
N ILE A 4 34.93 -26.24 -26.26
CA ILE A 4 35.00 -26.32 -24.78
C ILE A 4 34.40 -25.06 -24.12
N ASN A 5 34.55 -23.90 -24.76
CA ASN A 5 33.97 -22.65 -24.26
C ASN A 5 32.43 -22.62 -24.35
N ALA A 6 31.83 -23.44 -25.22
CA ALA A 6 30.37 -23.50 -25.37
C ALA A 6 29.68 -24.27 -24.20
N MET A 7 30.34 -25.28 -23.62
CA MET A 7 29.80 -26.00 -22.45
C MET A 7 29.81 -25.13 -21.18
N PHE A 8 30.83 -24.30 -21.00
CA PHE A 8 30.89 -23.35 -19.87
C PHE A 8 29.83 -22.25 -19.97
N ALA A 9 29.53 -21.78 -21.18
CA ALA A 9 28.45 -20.82 -21.42
C ALA A 9 27.05 -21.40 -21.12
N SER A 10 26.88 -22.71 -21.32
CA SER A 10 25.59 -23.41 -21.12
C SER A 10 25.30 -23.76 -19.66
N SER A 11 26.35 -23.86 -18.83
CA SER A 11 26.24 -24.27 -17.42
C SER A 11 25.97 -23.09 -16.48
N VAL A 12 26.38 -21.87 -16.86
CA VAL A 12 26.15 -20.63 -16.09
C VAL A 12 24.76 -20.02 -16.37
N THR A 13 23.87 -20.71 -17.09
CA THR A 13 22.53 -20.18 -17.43
C THR A 13 21.39 -20.67 -16.53
N ARG A 14 21.64 -21.46 -15.48
CA ARG A 14 20.57 -22.10 -14.67
C ARG A 14 20.47 -21.69 -13.20
N TYR A 15 21.01 -20.53 -12.81
CA TYR A 15 20.74 -19.92 -11.49
C TYR A 15 20.17 -18.50 -11.56
N THR A 16 19.76 -18.02 -12.74
CA THR A 16 19.13 -16.70 -12.87
C THR A 16 17.61 -16.82 -12.79
N GLY A 17 17.11 -17.16 -11.60
CA GLY A 17 15.72 -16.87 -11.25
C GLY A 17 15.53 -15.36 -11.19
N THR A 18 15.23 -14.74 -12.34
CA THR A 18 15.05 -13.29 -12.44
C THR A 18 13.77 -12.88 -11.70
N LYS A 19 13.87 -12.56 -10.40
CA LYS A 19 12.88 -11.72 -9.73
C LYS A 19 12.98 -10.32 -10.33
N ARG A 20 12.17 -10.05 -11.36
CA ARG A 20 12.01 -8.72 -11.94
C ARG A 20 11.28 -7.83 -10.93
N TYR A 21 12.01 -7.18 -10.04
CA TYR A 21 11.49 -6.02 -9.33
C TYR A 21 11.27 -4.93 -10.38
N ARG A 22 10.01 -4.49 -10.57
CA ARG A 22 9.74 -3.26 -11.33
C ARG A 22 10.37 -2.12 -10.55
N VAL A 23 11.55 -1.67 -10.99
CA VAL A 23 12.20 -0.46 -10.49
C VAL A 23 11.50 0.71 -11.18
N THR A 24 10.47 1.25 -10.55
CA THR A 24 9.89 2.53 -10.98
C THR A 24 10.96 3.61 -10.76
N PRO A 25 11.34 4.39 -11.78
CA PRO A 25 12.48 5.33 -11.69
C PRO A 25 12.23 6.56 -10.79
N LEU A 26 11.13 6.58 -10.04
CA LEU A 26 10.77 7.62 -9.08
C LEU A 26 10.84 7.07 -7.64
N LEU A 27 11.94 6.37 -7.32
CA LEU A 27 12.14 5.66 -6.04
C LEU A 27 12.24 6.65 -4.88
N LYS A 28 11.08 7.09 -4.40
CA LYS A 28 10.92 7.73 -3.10
C LYS A 28 11.41 6.75 -2.05
N THR A 29 12.30 7.19 -1.16
CA THR A 29 12.84 6.32 -0.11
C THR A 29 11.69 5.83 0.78
N VAL A 30 11.85 4.64 1.37
CA VAL A 30 10.86 4.09 2.31
C VAL A 30 10.59 5.08 3.45
N SER A 31 11.63 5.76 3.93
CA SER A 31 11.50 6.81 4.95
C SER A 31 10.67 8.00 4.48
N GLN A 32 10.85 8.46 3.24
CA GLN A 32 10.08 9.56 2.69
C GLN A 32 8.63 9.13 2.42
N ALA A 33 8.40 7.93 1.90
CA ALA A 33 7.04 7.41 1.70
C ALA A 33 6.28 7.26 3.04
N ALA A 34 6.96 6.78 4.08
CA ALA A 34 6.38 6.68 5.43
C ALA A 34 6.06 8.07 6.03
N THR A 35 6.93 9.05 5.81
CA THR A 35 6.73 10.43 6.28
C THR A 35 5.51 11.07 5.62
N ASP A 36 5.38 10.90 4.31
CA ASP A 36 4.25 11.45 3.56
C ASP A 36 2.93 10.78 3.96
N LEU A 37 2.95 9.46 4.17
CA LEU A 37 1.79 8.72 4.66
C LEU A 37 1.37 9.25 6.04
N LYS A 38 2.32 9.42 6.96
CA LYS A 38 2.04 9.99 8.30
C LYS A 38 1.43 11.38 8.19
N ASN A 39 2.00 12.25 7.37
CA ASN A 39 1.51 13.61 7.18
C ASN A 39 0.09 13.62 6.60
N PHE A 40 -0.19 12.75 5.63
CA PHE A 40 -1.53 12.58 5.08
C PHE A 40 -2.53 12.15 6.15
N CYS A 41 -2.18 11.16 6.98
CA CYS A 41 -3.03 10.72 8.08
C CYS A 41 -3.30 11.86 9.07
N LEU A 42 -2.28 12.61 9.48
CA LEU A 42 -2.45 13.74 10.41
C LEU A 42 -3.34 14.84 9.83
N GLN A 43 -3.18 15.15 8.55
CA GLN A 43 -4.00 16.15 7.86
C GLN A 43 -5.46 15.72 7.73
N ASN A 44 -5.76 14.42 7.66
CA ASN A 44 -7.12 13.92 7.45
C ASN A 44 -7.75 13.30 8.71
N ALA A 45 -7.01 13.19 9.81
CA ALA A 45 -7.50 12.59 11.05
C ALA A 45 -8.79 13.27 11.57
N HIS A 46 -8.93 14.58 11.37
CA HIS A 46 -10.11 15.31 11.77
C HIS A 46 -11.36 15.06 10.91
N LYS A 47 -11.18 14.44 9.74
CA LYS A 47 -12.28 14.05 8.85
C LYS A 47 -12.68 12.60 9.04
N ASP A 48 -11.95 11.85 9.86
CA ASP A 48 -12.23 10.45 10.13
C ASP A 48 -13.31 10.34 11.23
N PRO A 49 -14.53 9.89 10.87
CA PRO A 49 -15.63 9.71 11.82
C PRO A 49 -15.30 8.71 12.93
N LEU A 50 -14.34 7.80 12.71
CA LEU A 50 -13.96 6.78 13.68
C LEU A 50 -12.97 7.32 14.71
N LEU A 51 -12.17 8.35 14.35
CA LEU A 51 -11.22 8.96 15.27
C LEU A 51 -11.86 10.05 16.13
N LEU A 52 -12.73 10.89 15.54
CA LEU A 52 -13.39 11.98 16.27
C LEU A 52 -14.79 11.64 16.77
N GLY A 53 -15.39 10.56 16.27
CA GLY A 53 -16.81 10.33 16.41
C GLY A 53 -17.62 11.27 15.51
N VAL A 54 -18.88 10.92 15.30
CA VAL A 54 -19.86 11.79 14.65
C VAL A 54 -21.09 11.97 15.55
N PRO A 55 -21.78 13.12 15.46
CA PRO A 55 -23.06 13.31 16.13
C PRO A 55 -24.03 12.19 15.77
N SER A 56 -24.93 11.87 16.69
CA SER A 56 -25.94 10.84 16.45
C SER A 56 -26.80 11.12 15.21
N SER A 57 -27.04 12.37 14.85
CA SER A 57 -27.80 12.75 13.65
C SER A 57 -27.07 12.42 12.34
N ASP A 58 -25.73 12.47 12.34
CA ASP A 58 -24.90 12.36 11.14
C ASP A 58 -24.39 10.93 10.93
N ASN A 59 -24.68 10.01 11.86
CA ASN A 59 -24.32 8.61 11.72
C ASN A 59 -25.31 7.89 10.79
N PRO A 60 -24.90 7.47 9.58
CA PRO A 60 -25.78 6.81 8.61
C PRO A 60 -26.19 5.39 9.04
N PHE A 61 -25.48 4.80 10.01
CA PHE A 61 -25.82 3.49 10.56
C PHE A 61 -26.79 3.58 11.74
N ARG A 62 -27.21 4.79 12.14
CA ARG A 62 -28.14 4.96 13.24
C ARG A 62 -29.53 4.48 12.82
N PRO A 63 -30.16 3.55 13.56
CA PRO A 63 -31.54 3.17 13.31
C PRO A 63 -32.47 4.40 13.43
N PRO A 64 -33.49 4.52 12.56
CA PRO A 64 -34.50 5.57 12.70
C PRO A 64 -35.08 5.54 14.11
N LYS A 65 -35.27 6.71 14.74
CA LYS A 65 -36.05 6.74 15.99
C LYS A 65 -37.48 6.38 15.60
N SER A 66 -37.94 5.18 15.94
CA SER A 66 -39.37 4.91 15.98
C SER A 66 -39.96 5.74 17.11
N CYS A 67 -40.36 6.98 16.81
CA CYS A 67 -41.30 7.70 17.66
C CYS A 67 -42.66 7.03 17.47
N GLY A 68 -42.94 6.00 18.27
CA GLY A 68 -44.31 5.66 18.59
C GLY A 68 -44.81 6.72 19.56
N LEU A 69 -45.55 7.71 19.05
CA LEU A 69 -46.43 8.49 19.91
C LEU A 69 -47.53 7.51 20.37
N LEU A 70 -47.41 7.05 21.61
CA LEU A 70 -48.51 6.44 22.37
C LEU A 70 -49.27 7.55 23.09
#